data_AF-R6BLZ4-F1
#
_entry.id   AF-R6BLZ4-F1
#
_cell.length_a   1.000
_cell.length_b   1.000
_cell.length_c   1.000
_cell.angle_alpha   90.00
_cell.angle_beta   90.00
_cell.angle_gamma   90.00
#
_symmetry.space_group_name_H-M   'P 1'
#
loop_
_entity.id
_entity.type
_entity.pdbx_description
1 polymer ?
#
loop_
_entity_poly.entity_id
_entity_poly.type
_entity_poly.pdbx_seq_one_letter_code
_entity_poly.pdbx_strand_id
1 'polypeptide(L)'
;MISYAEQELLETIVKNTSRSLQDIYTVLGKVYDDELALDLNIQAAGYSGIKEKAANCLFETGNVPPLLGVMERAKRWGMLQAKTALNVNTGYMANMLAKEERLRRSDMQKATQKLEICGKESETIAQEFLNLEEKNIRILQNYCRKKEKKSAKNG
;
A
#
# COMPACT_ATOMS: atom_id res chain seq x y z
N MET A 1 23.35 -9.59 -13.16
CA MET A 1 22.12 -9.48 -13.97
C MET A 1 21.06 -10.27 -13.22
N ILE A 2 19.99 -9.62 -12.78
CA ILE A 2 18.87 -10.29 -12.09
C ILE A 2 18.04 -11.07 -13.09
N SER A 3 17.31 -12.09 -12.62
CA SER A 3 16.43 -12.86 -13.50
C SER A 3 15.23 -11.99 -13.94
N TYR A 4 14.58 -12.36 -15.05
CA TYR A 4 13.35 -11.69 -15.49
C TYR A 4 12.26 -11.73 -14.40
N ALA A 5 12.14 -12.88 -13.73
CA ALA A 5 11.21 -13.07 -12.62
C ALA A 5 11.50 -12.12 -11.45
N GLU A 6 12.78 -11.95 -11.13
CA GLU A 6 13.23 -11.04 -10.08
C GLU A 6 12.99 -9.57 -10.46
N GLN A 7 13.25 -9.20 -11.71
CA GLN A 7 12.92 -7.87 -12.22
C GLN A 7 11.42 -7.60 -12.13
N GLU A 8 10.57 -8.50 -12.61
CA GLU A 8 9.11 -8.36 -12.58
C GLU A 8 8.58 -8.17 -11.15
N LEU A 9 9.14 -8.91 -10.18
CA LEU A 9 8.85 -8.77 -8.77
C LEU A 9 9.18 -7.37 -8.25
N LEU A 10 10.41 -6.91 -8.46
CA LEU A 10 10.88 -5.59 -8.00
C LEU A 10 10.06 -4.46 -8.63
N GLU A 11 9.79 -4.53 -9.93
CA GLU A 11 8.94 -3.57 -10.64
C GLU A 11 7.52 -3.54 -10.06
N THR A 12 6.97 -4.71 -9.74
CA THR A 12 5.64 -4.83 -9.12
C THR A 12 5.63 -4.19 -7.74
N ILE A 13 6.66 -4.39 -6.93
CA ILE A 13 6.80 -3.75 -5.61
C ILE A 13 6.89 -2.22 -5.75
N VAL A 14 7.69 -1.69 -6.69
CA VAL A 14 7.78 -0.24 -6.95
C VAL A 14 6.44 0.34 -7.38
N LYS A 15 5.69 -0.35 -8.26
CA LYS A 15 4.34 0.06 -8.68
C LYS A 15 3.37 0.08 -7.50
N ASN A 16 3.36 -0.99 -6.70
CA ASN A 16 2.45 -1.17 -5.58
C ASN A 16 2.70 -0.19 -4.42
N THR A 17 3.96 0.06 -4.08
CA THR A 17 4.35 1.07 -3.08
C THR A 17 4.02 2.49 -3.56
N SER A 18 4.28 2.82 -4.82
CA SER A 18 3.90 4.11 -5.43
C SER A 18 2.39 4.34 -5.40
N ARG A 19 1.63 3.29 -5.69
CA ARG A 19 0.18 3.26 -5.57
C ARG A 19 -0.26 3.54 -4.12
N SER A 20 0.29 2.83 -3.15
CA SER A 20 -0.08 2.98 -1.74
C SER A 20 0.17 4.39 -1.23
N LEU A 21 1.32 4.98 -1.59
CA LEU A 21 1.65 6.37 -1.27
C LEU A 21 0.61 7.36 -1.82
N GLN A 22 0.19 7.18 -3.08
CA GLN A 22 -0.83 8.04 -3.67
C GLN A 22 -2.17 7.96 -2.94
N ASP A 23 -2.59 6.76 -2.54
CA ASP A 23 -3.84 6.55 -1.81
C ASP A 23 -3.77 7.23 -0.44
N ILE A 24 -2.68 7.00 0.29
CA ILE A 24 -2.45 7.58 1.61
C ILE A 24 -2.47 9.11 1.54
N TYR A 25 -1.72 9.73 0.64
CA TYR A 25 -1.70 11.20 0.54
C TYR A 25 -3.06 11.78 0.13
N THR A 26 -3.82 11.06 -0.69
CA THR A 26 -5.19 11.48 -1.05
C THR A 26 -6.14 11.41 0.14
N VAL A 27 -5.98 10.41 1.01
CA VAL A 27 -6.78 10.23 2.22
C VAL A 27 -6.36 11.20 3.32
N LEU A 28 -5.06 11.41 3.54
CA LEU A 28 -4.51 12.33 4.54
C LEU A 28 -5.08 13.74 4.40
N GLY A 29 -5.26 14.25 3.17
CA GLY A 29 -5.89 15.56 2.94
C GLY A 29 -7.37 15.65 3.34
N LYS A 30 -7.97 14.57 3.83
CA LYS A 30 -9.40 14.44 4.15
C LYS A 30 -9.67 13.82 5.53
N VAL A 31 -8.64 13.31 6.20
CA VAL A 31 -8.75 12.71 7.53
C VAL A 31 -8.70 13.83 8.57
N TYR A 32 -9.70 13.86 9.46
CA TYR A 32 -9.75 14.75 10.63
C TYR A 32 -9.27 14.07 11.93
N ASP A 33 -9.05 12.76 11.89
CA ASP A 33 -8.66 11.95 13.04
C ASP A 33 -7.14 11.86 13.11
N ASP A 34 -6.55 12.54 14.10
CA ASP A 34 -5.10 12.66 14.23
C ASP A 34 -4.41 11.31 14.46
N GLU A 35 -5.07 10.36 15.13
CA GLU A 35 -4.52 9.00 15.31
C GLU A 35 -4.41 8.28 13.97
N LEU A 36 -5.49 8.30 13.17
CA LEU A 36 -5.48 7.72 11.83
C LEU A 36 -4.46 8.44 10.93
N ALA A 37 -4.38 9.77 10.99
CA ALA A 37 -3.42 10.53 10.19
C ALA A 37 -1.97 10.16 10.55
N LEU A 38 -1.65 10.00 11.84
CA LEU A 38 -0.34 9.55 12.30
C LEU A 38 -0.02 8.15 11.78
N ASP A 39 -0.93 7.20 11.96
CA ASP A 39 -0.74 5.83 11.47
C ASP A 39 -0.52 5.80 9.95
N LEU A 40 -1.29 6.56 9.17
CA LEU A 40 -1.12 6.65 7.72
C LEU A 40 0.23 7.25 7.32
N ASN A 41 0.76 8.24 8.04
CA ASN A 41 2.10 8.75 7.80
C ASN A 41 3.19 7.69 8.09
N ILE A 42 3.02 6.89 9.15
CA ILE A 42 3.91 5.75 9.43
C ILE A 42 3.86 4.72 8.29
N GLN A 43 2.68 4.42 7.75
CA GLN A 43 2.54 3.56 6.59
C GLN A 43 3.25 4.14 5.35
N ALA A 44 3.08 5.43 5.09
CA ALA A 44 3.74 6.12 3.97
C ALA A 44 5.27 6.07 4.07
N ALA A 45 5.82 6.23 5.28
CA ALA A 45 7.25 6.06 5.51
C ALA A 45 7.71 4.62 5.20
N GLY A 46 6.95 3.61 5.64
CA GLY A 46 7.22 2.21 5.34
C GLY A 46 7.21 1.90 3.84
N TYR A 47 6.18 2.36 3.12
CA TYR A 47 6.09 2.18 1.67
C TYR A 47 7.21 2.92 0.92
N SER A 48 7.60 4.11 1.38
CA SER A 48 8.72 4.86 0.79
C SER A 48 10.03 4.09 0.92
N GLY A 49 10.33 3.55 2.11
CA GLY A 49 11.56 2.76 2.34
C GLY A 49 11.61 1.48 1.49
N ILE A 50 10.51 0.75 1.38
CA ILE A 50 10.45 -0.46 0.54
C ILE A 50 10.58 -0.10 -0.95
N LYS A 51 9.92 0.98 -1.37
CA LYS A 51 10.03 1.48 -2.75
C LYS A 51 11.47 1.80 -3.11
N GLU A 52 12.17 2.50 -2.23
CA GLU A 52 13.57 2.89 -2.43
C GLU A 52 14.47 1.67 -2.55
N LYS A 53 14.35 0.69 -1.64
CA LYS A 53 15.10 -0.57 -1.73
C LYS A 53 14.87 -1.28 -3.07
N ALA A 54 13.60 -1.47 -3.47
CA ALA A 54 13.28 -2.14 -4.72
C ALA A 54 13.77 -1.37 -5.96
N ALA A 55 13.68 -0.04 -5.93
CA ALA A 55 14.17 0.82 -7.00
C ALA A 55 15.70 0.77 -7.11
N ASN A 56 16.42 0.71 -5.99
CA ASN A 56 17.87 0.61 -5.98
C ASN A 56 18.33 -0.73 -6.57
N CYS A 57 17.70 -1.86 -6.22
CA CYS A 57 18.02 -3.17 -6.83
C CYS A 57 17.82 -3.16 -8.37
N LEU A 58 16.77 -2.50 -8.86
CA LEU A 58 16.57 -2.32 -10.31
C LEU A 58 17.68 -1.44 -10.90
N PHE A 59 18.02 -0.33 -10.26
CA PHE A 59 19.01 0.61 -10.75
C PHE A 59 20.41 0.00 -10.84
N GLU A 60 20.85 -0.71 -9.79
CA GLU A 60 22.14 -1.41 -9.72
C GLU A 60 22.30 -2.49 -10.79
N THR A 61 21.18 -3.01 -11.30
CA THR A 61 21.16 -4.02 -12.35
C THR A 61 20.99 -3.44 -13.75
N GLY A 62 21.00 -2.11 -13.88
CA GLY A 62 20.85 -1.39 -15.14
C GLY A 62 19.39 -1.21 -15.60
N ASN A 63 18.42 -1.54 -14.74
CA ASN A 63 16.99 -1.39 -15.03
C ASN A 63 16.46 -0.05 -14.51
N VAL A 64 15.50 0.54 -15.25
CA VAL A 64 14.83 1.77 -14.83
C VAL A 64 13.60 1.42 -13.99
N PRO A 65 13.51 1.86 -12.73
CA PRO A 65 12.33 1.63 -11.91
C PRO A 65 11.06 2.19 -12.56
N PRO A 66 9.94 1.46 -12.54
CA PRO A 66 8.73 1.89 -13.21
C PRO A 66 8.13 3.11 -12.52
N LEU A 67 7.80 4.12 -13.32
CA LEU A 67 7.03 5.28 -12.88
C LEU A 67 5.53 4.98 -12.97
N LEU A 68 4.78 5.50 -12.00
CA LEU A 68 3.32 5.45 -12.05
C LEU A 68 2.83 6.44 -13.13
N GLY A 69 2.21 5.92 -14.18
CA GLY A 69 1.79 6.71 -15.35
C GLY A 69 0.85 7.87 -14.96
N VAL A 70 0.95 9.00 -15.66
CA VAL A 70 0.12 10.20 -15.39
C VAL A 70 -1.37 9.87 -15.46
N MET A 71 -1.79 9.14 -16.49
CA MET A 71 -3.19 8.71 -16.66
C MET A 71 -3.65 7.77 -15.54
N GLU A 72 -2.81 6.81 -15.17
CA GLU A 72 -3.10 5.88 -14.07
C GLU A 72 -3.28 6.63 -12.75
N ARG A 73 -2.39 7.59 -12.46
CA ARG A 73 -2.49 8.48 -11.30
C ARG A 73 -3.79 9.27 -11.31
N ALA A 74 -4.15 9.89 -12.44
CA ALA A 74 -5.34 10.70 -12.57
C ALA A 74 -6.63 9.88 -12.37
N LYS A 75 -6.73 8.71 -13.03
CA LYS A 75 -7.86 7.79 -12.89
C LYS A 75 -8.08 7.40 -11.43
N ARG A 76 -6.99 7.04 -10.75
CA ARG A 76 -7.06 6.60 -9.35
C ARG A 76 -7.41 7.73 -8.40
N TRP A 77 -6.83 8.91 -8.60
CA TRP A 77 -7.20 10.11 -7.87
C TRP A 77 -8.69 10.41 -8.02
N GLY A 78 -9.24 10.41 -9.24
CA GLY A 78 -10.67 10.62 -9.49
C GLY A 78 -11.56 9.57 -8.81
N MET A 79 -11.15 8.30 -8.84
CA MET A 79 -11.88 7.22 -8.15
C MET A 79 -11.90 7.40 -6.63
N LEU A 80 -10.76 7.74 -6.03
CA LEU A 80 -10.66 7.99 -4.59
C LEU A 80 -11.49 9.22 -4.20
N GLN A 81 -11.43 10.30 -4.99
CA GLN A 81 -12.26 11.49 -4.80
C GLN A 81 -13.74 11.11 -4.75
N ALA A 82 -14.23 10.37 -5.75
CA ALA A 82 -15.62 9.91 -5.81
C ALA A 82 -16.01 9.04 -4.60
N LYS A 83 -15.17 8.08 -4.20
CA LYS A 83 -15.43 7.21 -3.03
C LYS A 83 -15.51 7.99 -1.71
N THR A 84 -14.74 9.06 -1.59
CA THR A 84 -14.70 9.88 -0.37
C THR A 84 -15.66 11.07 -0.37
N ALA A 85 -16.35 11.37 -1.48
CA ALA A 85 -17.17 12.58 -1.60
C ALA A 85 -18.42 12.60 -0.68
N LEU A 86 -18.93 11.42 -0.29
CA LEU A 86 -20.20 11.30 0.43
C LEU A 86 -20.05 10.80 1.88
N ASN A 87 -18.87 10.34 2.31
CA ASN A 87 -18.63 9.90 3.68
C ASN A 87 -17.14 9.88 4.05
N VAL A 88 -16.68 10.88 4.81
CA VAL A 88 -15.26 11.05 5.19
C VAL A 88 -14.95 10.62 6.63
N ASN A 89 -15.81 9.83 7.28
CA ASN A 89 -15.50 9.41 8.65
C ASN A 89 -14.31 8.43 8.70
N THR A 90 -13.55 8.48 9.79
CA THR A 90 -12.33 7.68 10.06
C THR A 90 -12.50 6.20 9.72
N GLY A 91 -13.59 5.57 10.19
CA GLY A 91 -13.82 4.15 9.99
C GLY A 91 -14.11 3.78 8.53
N TYR A 92 -14.77 4.66 7.77
CA TYR A 92 -14.99 4.45 6.34
C TYR A 92 -13.66 4.50 5.56
N MET A 93 -12.85 5.53 5.81
CA MET A 93 -11.54 5.68 5.17
C MET A 93 -10.60 4.51 5.49
N ALA A 94 -10.55 4.12 6.77
CA ALA A 94 -9.76 2.99 7.21
C ALA A 94 -10.22 1.67 6.54
N ASN A 95 -11.53 1.44 6.45
CA ASN A 95 -12.06 0.26 5.79
C ASN A 95 -11.77 0.24 4.28
N MET A 96 -11.87 1.40 3.62
CA MET A 96 -11.54 1.54 2.20
C MET A 96 -10.08 1.16 1.94
N LEU A 97 -9.14 1.77 2.67
CA LEU A 97 -7.71 1.47 2.53
C LEU A 97 -7.39 0.01 2.86
N ALA A 98 -7.97 -0.53 3.94
CA ALA A 98 -7.76 -1.93 4.31
C ALA A 98 -8.27 -2.93 3.25
N LYS A 99 -9.28 -2.57 2.44
CA LYS A 99 -9.73 -3.41 1.32
C LYS A 99 -8.70 -3.42 0.19
N GLU A 100 -8.19 -2.26 -0.19
CA GLU A 100 -7.15 -2.14 -1.22
C GLU A 100 -5.85 -2.84 -0.81
N GLU A 101 -5.43 -2.71 0.46
CA GLU A 101 -4.28 -3.42 1.03
C GLU A 101 -4.44 -4.93 1.02
N ARG A 102 -5.62 -5.45 1.41
CA ARG A 102 -5.89 -6.91 1.35
C ARG A 102 -5.77 -7.47 -0.06
N LEU A 103 -6.34 -6.77 -1.05
CA LEU A 103 -6.26 -7.17 -2.45
C LEU A 103 -4.79 -7.20 -2.90
N ARG A 104 -4.07 -6.11 -2.67
CA ARG A 104 -2.66 -5.97 -3.07
C ARG A 104 -1.75 -7.00 -2.40
N ARG A 105 -1.94 -7.27 -1.10
CA ARG A 105 -1.22 -8.33 -0.39
C ARG A 105 -1.50 -9.71 -0.99
N SER A 106 -2.76 -10.04 -1.25
CA SER A 106 -3.16 -11.31 -1.87
C SER A 106 -2.52 -11.47 -3.25
N ASP A 107 -2.55 -10.44 -4.08
CA ASP A 107 -1.97 -10.48 -5.42
C ASP A 107 -0.44 -10.62 -5.38
N MET A 108 0.21 -9.92 -4.44
CA MET A 108 1.65 -10.04 -4.22
C MET A 108 2.04 -11.45 -3.75
N GLN A 109 1.29 -12.05 -2.82
CA GLN A 109 1.54 -13.43 -2.36
C GLN A 109 1.45 -14.44 -3.52
N LYS A 110 0.48 -14.27 -4.42
CA LYS A 110 0.35 -15.12 -5.61
C LYS A 110 1.51 -14.93 -6.57
N ALA A 111 1.98 -13.69 -6.75
CA ALA A 111 3.12 -13.39 -7.60
C ALA A 111 4.41 -14.02 -7.04
N THR A 112 4.67 -13.89 -5.74
CA THR A 112 5.86 -14.50 -5.10
C THR A 112 5.86 -16.02 -5.14
N GLN A 113 4.70 -16.68 -5.16
CA GLN A 113 4.62 -18.15 -5.26
C GLN A 113 4.88 -18.69 -6.67
N LYS A 114 4.61 -17.88 -7.70
CA LYS A 114 4.76 -18.29 -9.11
C LYS A 114 6.17 -18.08 -9.64
N LEU A 115 6.87 -17.10 -9.10
CA LEU A 115 8.23 -16.78 -9.48
C LEU A 115 9.14 -17.70 -8.66
N GLU A 116 9.91 -18.58 -9.31
CA GLU A 116 11.08 -19.19 -8.65
C GLU A 116 12.08 -18.05 -8.44
N ILE A 117 12.02 -17.39 -7.28
CA ILE A 117 12.86 -16.25 -6.96
C ILE A 117 14.26 -16.77 -6.63
N CYS A 118 15.27 -16.28 -7.33
CA CYS A 118 16.67 -16.72 -7.14
C CYS A 118 17.50 -15.72 -6.31
N GLY A 119 16.98 -14.52 -6.05
CA GLY A 119 17.70 -13.43 -5.39
C GLY A 119 17.26 -13.19 -3.95
N LYS A 120 18.17 -13.43 -3.00
CA LYS A 120 17.94 -13.28 -1.55
C LYS A 120 17.45 -11.87 -1.15
N GLU A 121 17.93 -10.84 -1.83
CA GLU A 121 17.53 -9.46 -1.56
C GLU A 121 16.09 -9.19 -2.01
N SER A 122 15.75 -9.58 -3.25
CA SER A 122 14.39 -9.44 -3.79
C SER A 122 13.34 -10.22 -2.99
N GLU A 123 13.68 -11.41 -2.50
CA GLU A 123 12.83 -12.16 -1.56
C GLU A 123 12.63 -11.40 -0.25
N THR A 124 13.70 -10.82 0.30
CA THR A 124 13.64 -10.04 1.54
C THR A 124 12.73 -8.83 1.38
N ILE A 125 12.86 -8.08 0.28
CA ILE A 125 12.03 -6.90 -0.01
C ILE A 125 10.56 -7.32 -0.19
N ALA A 126 10.29 -8.44 -0.88
CA ALA A 126 8.94 -8.96 -1.04
C ALA A 126 8.32 -9.35 0.31
N GLN A 127 9.09 -9.99 1.19
CA GLN A 127 8.62 -10.35 2.53
C GLN A 127 8.38 -9.12 3.41
N GLU A 128 9.27 -8.12 3.36
CA GLU A 128 9.06 -6.82 4.03
C GLU A 128 7.76 -6.16 3.56
N PHE A 129 7.48 -6.17 2.25
CA PHE A 129 6.24 -5.64 1.69
C PHE A 129 5.01 -6.39 2.22
N LEU A 130 5.01 -7.72 2.19
CA LEU A 130 3.90 -8.53 2.67
C LEU A 130 3.63 -8.34 4.18
N ASN A 131 4.70 -8.21 4.97
CA ASN A 131 4.62 -7.94 6.40
C ASN A 131 4.08 -6.54 6.68
N LEU A 132 4.50 -5.54 5.91
CA LEU A 132 3.99 -4.17 6.01
C LEU A 132 2.49 -4.12 5.70
N GLU A 133 2.07 -4.72 4.59
CA GLU A 133 0.63 -4.82 4.23
C GLU A 133 -0.18 -5.48 5.36
N GLU A 134 0.31 -6.58 5.93
CA GLU A 134 -0.39 -7.25 7.03
C GLU A 134 -0.51 -6.38 8.29
N LYS A 135 0.57 -5.69 8.66
CA LYS A 135 0.58 -4.75 9.78
C LYS A 135 -0.41 -3.61 9.55
N ASN A 136 -0.40 -3.02 8.36
CA ASN A 136 -1.26 -1.91 7.97
C ASN A 136 -2.74 -2.31 8.03
N ILE A 137 -3.09 -3.46 7.47
CA ILE A 137 -4.46 -4.00 7.51
C ILE A 137 -4.96 -4.15 8.95
N ARG A 138 -4.11 -4.66 9.86
CA ARG A 138 -4.46 -4.84 11.29
C ARG A 138 -4.70 -3.49 11.97
N ILE A 139 -3.85 -2.49 11.70
CA ILE A 139 -4.01 -1.13 12.23
C ILE A 139 -5.33 -0.53 11.75
N LEU A 140 -5.59 -0.55 10.44
CA LEU A 140 -6.81 0.01 9.85
C LEU A 140 -8.08 -0.69 10.36
N GLN A 141 -8.04 -2.00 10.60
CA GLN A 141 -9.15 -2.74 11.19
C GLN A 141 -9.54 -2.24 12.60
N ASN A 142 -8.61 -1.70 13.38
CA ASN A 142 -8.91 -1.17 14.71
C ASN A 142 -9.83 0.06 14.64
N TYR A 143 -9.66 0.91 13.62
CA TYR A 143 -10.52 2.07 13.37
C TYR A 143 -11.93 1.66 12.92
N CYS A 144 -12.07 0.53 12.23
CA CYS A 144 -13.38 -0.04 11.89
C CYS A 144 -14.13 -0.49 13.16
N ARG A 145 -13.44 -1.17 14.09
CA ARG A 145 -14.04 -1.75 15.31
C ARG A 145 -14.37 -0.72 16.40
N LYS A 146 -13.62 0.39 16.49
CA LYS A 146 -13.90 1.48 17.45
C LYS A 146 -15.33 2.05 17.32
N LYS A 147 -15.99 1.90 16.16
CA LYS A 147 -17.36 2.37 15.91
C LYS A 147 -18.45 1.47 16.52
N GLU A 148 -18.26 0.15 16.53
CA GLU A 148 -19.23 -0.81 17.09
C GLU A 148 -19.44 -0.58 18.59
N LYS A 149 -18.37 -0.26 19.33
CA LYS A 149 -18.43 -0.01 20.78
C LYS A 149 -19.05 1.34 21.16
N LYS A 150 -19.01 2.36 20.29
CA LYS A 150 -19.65 3.66 20.54
C LYS A 150 -21.16 3.63 20.23
N SER A 151 -21.59 2.90 19.19
CA SER A 151 -23.03 2.72 18.93
C SER A 151 -23.71 1.78 19.93
N ALA A 152 -23.03 0.77 20.46
CA ALA A 152 -23.59 -0.16 21.45
C ALA A 152 -23.71 0.41 22.89
N LYS A 153 -23.07 1.56 23.19
CA LYS A 153 -23.17 2.24 24.49
C LYS A 153 -24.25 3.34 24.54
N ASN A 154 -24.82 3.69 23.39
CA ASN A 154 -25.81 4.77 23.25
C ASN A 154 -27.18 4.25 22.79
N GLY A 155 -27.44 2.95 22.92
CA GLY A 155 -28.72 2.30 22.60
C GLY A 155 -29.34 1.65 23.82
#